data_AF-K7A4I2-F1
#
_entry.id   AF-K7A4I2-F1
#
_cell.length_a   1.000
_cell.length_b   1.000
_cell.length_c   1.000
_cell.angle_alpha   90.00
_cell.angle_beta   90.00
_cell.angle_gamma   90.00
#
_symmetry.space_group_name_H-M   'P 1'
#
loop_
_entity.id
_entity.type
_entity.pdbx_description
1 polymer ?
#
loop_
_entity_poly.entity_id
_entity_poly.type
_entity_poly.pdbx_seq_one_letter_code
_entity_poly.pdbx_strand_id
1 'polypeptide(L)'
;MAIVYHAISTHIVNRAGVSNKQVNTGAVTLIQRFGSALNLNIHFQMLFLEGAINENSWGGTTFTRIKAQSHGDMVELAHTNCPIFRKIWFGAARHGKQLSEPACR
;
A
#
# COMPACT_ATOMS: atom_id res chain seq x y z
N MET A 1 3.54 -1.26 -7.43
CA MET A 1 2.56 -1.15 -6.31
C MET A 1 2.81 -2.13 -5.16
N ALA A 2 3.58 -3.21 -5.36
CA ALA A 2 3.84 -4.20 -4.31
C ALA A 2 4.39 -3.63 -2.99
N ILE A 3 5.38 -2.71 -3.02
CA ILE A 3 5.96 -2.15 -1.78
C ILE A 3 4.92 -1.38 -0.94
N VAL A 4 4.12 -0.52 -1.59
CA VAL A 4 3.04 0.23 -0.92
C VAL A 4 2.02 -0.74 -0.33
N TYR A 5 1.63 -1.76 -1.11
CA TYR A 5 0.73 -2.80 -0.65
C TYR A 5 1.28 -3.55 0.58
N HIS A 6 2.53 -4.00 0.54
CA HIS A 6 3.15 -4.72 1.65
C HIS A 6 3.31 -3.83 2.90
N ALA A 7 3.68 -2.56 2.75
CA ALA A 7 3.80 -1.64 3.86
C ALA A 7 2.46 -1.43 4.59
N ILE A 8 1.39 -1.18 3.83
CA ILE A 8 0.06 -0.94 4.40
C ILE A 8 -0.55 -2.25 4.92
N SER A 9 -0.39 -3.36 4.20
CA SER A 9 -0.83 -4.69 4.63
C SER A 9 -0.19 -5.07 5.98
N THR A 10 1.12 -4.92 6.10
CA THR A 10 1.85 -5.18 7.35
C THR A 10 1.35 -4.29 8.48
N HIS A 11 1.10 -3.00 8.21
CA HIS A 11 0.55 -2.09 9.20
C HIS A 11 -0.85 -2.51 9.68
N ILE A 12 -1.74 -2.90 8.76
CA ILE A 12 -3.09 -3.39 9.06
C ILE A 12 -3.03 -4.65 9.93
N VAL A 13 -2.17 -5.61 9.57
CA VAL A 13 -1.99 -6.85 10.32
C VAL A 13 -1.46 -6.59 11.73
N ASN A 14 -0.44 -5.73 11.86
CA ASN A 14 0.12 -5.35 13.16
C ASN A 14 -0.95 -4.70 14.05
N ARG A 15 -1.83 -3.86 13.48
CA ARG A 15 -2.95 -3.23 14.20
C ARG A 15 -4.06 -4.20 14.57
N ALA A 16 -4.26 -5.26 13.78
CA ALA A 16 -5.19 -6.34 14.12
C ALA A 16 -4.69 -7.19 15.30
N GLY A 17 -3.40 -7.12 15.66
CA GLY A 17 -2.81 -7.91 16.75
C GLY A 17 -2.66 -9.40 16.40
N VAL A 18 -2.71 -9.75 15.11
CA VAL A 18 -2.66 -11.13 14.62
C VAL A 18 -1.39 -11.35 13.80
N SER A 19 -0.88 -12.58 13.77
CA SER A 19 0.32 -12.94 13.01
C SER A 19 0.11 -12.83 11.48
N ASN A 20 1.09 -12.24 10.78
CA ASN A 20 1.12 -12.11 9.30
C ASN A 20 0.95 -13.42 8.52
N LYS A 21 1.13 -14.59 9.16
CA LYS A 21 0.96 -15.90 8.49
C LYS A 21 -0.49 -16.37 8.38
N GLN A 22 -1.43 -15.76 9.10
CA GLN A 22 -2.82 -16.24 9.19
C GLN A 22 -3.86 -15.21 8.72
N VAL A 23 -3.40 -14.04 8.25
CA VAL A 23 -4.25 -12.89 7.97
C VAL A 23 -3.98 -12.36 6.58
N ASN A 24 -5.05 -12.23 5.80
CA ASN A 24 -5.04 -11.56 4.50
C ASN A 24 -5.61 -10.14 4.62
N THR A 25 -5.09 -9.21 3.84
CA THR A 25 -5.62 -7.84 3.72
C THR A 25 -6.11 -7.59 2.31
N GLY A 26 -7.17 -6.79 2.14
CA GLY A 26 -7.69 -6.44 0.82
C GLY A 26 -7.25 -5.06 0.35
N ALA A 27 -6.89 -4.93 -0.92
CA ALA A 27 -6.66 -3.64 -1.56
C ALA A 27 -7.20 -3.62 -2.99
N VAL A 28 -7.78 -2.50 -3.40
CA VAL A 28 -8.26 -2.23 -4.76
C VAL A 28 -7.38 -1.15 -5.36
N THR A 29 -6.81 -1.41 -6.53
CA THR A 29 -6.05 -0.39 -7.27
C THR A 29 -6.91 0.18 -8.38
N LEU A 30 -7.27 1.46 -8.25
CA LEU A 30 -7.91 2.24 -9.31
C LEU A 30 -6.83 2.88 -10.19
N ILE A 31 -6.90 2.62 -11.49
CA ILE A 31 -6.02 3.26 -12.48
C ILE A 31 -6.78 4.43 -13.10
N GLN A 32 -6.37 5.64 -12.77
CA GLN A 32 -6.96 6.87 -13.30
C GLN A 32 -6.06 7.42 -14.40
N ARG A 33 -6.64 7.78 -15.54
CA ARG A 33 -5.91 8.40 -16.66
C ARG A 33 -6.40 9.84 -16.80
N PHE A 34 -5.49 10.79 -16.66
CA PHE A 34 -5.75 12.21 -16.87
C PHE A 34 -4.88 12.70 -18.02
N GLY A 35 -5.46 13.37 -19.01
CA GLY A 35 -4.70 13.90 -20.14
C GLY A 35 -5.46 13.95 -21.45
N SER A 36 -5.11 14.90 -22.31
CA SER A 36 -5.41 14.90 -23.75
C SER A 36 -4.30 14.16 -24.53
N ALA A 37 -4.43 14.04 -25.86
CA ALA A 37 -3.57 13.24 -26.72
C ALA A 37 -2.04 13.48 -26.57
N LEU A 38 -1.61 14.63 -26.04
CA LEU A 38 -0.18 15.00 -25.93
C LEU A 38 0.41 14.87 -24.52
N ASN A 39 -0.37 14.62 -23.47
CA ASN A 39 0.14 14.54 -22.10
C ASN A 39 -0.64 13.51 -21.28
N LEU A 40 -0.23 12.25 -21.38
CA LEU A 40 -0.82 11.15 -20.64
C LEU A 40 -0.25 11.10 -19.22
N ASN A 41 -1.07 11.41 -18.23
CA ASN A 41 -0.75 11.24 -16.82
C ASN A 41 -1.53 10.06 -16.23
N ILE A 42 -0.83 8.96 -15.92
CA ILE A 42 -1.45 7.76 -15.32
C ILE A 42 -1.24 7.80 -13.81
N HIS A 43 -2.34 7.86 -13.07
CA HIS A 43 -2.39 7.82 -11.61
C HIS A 43 -2.85 6.44 -11.13
N PHE A 44 -2.18 5.93 -10.10
CA PHE A 44 -2.55 4.68 -9.44
C PHE A 44 -3.01 5.01 -8.03
N GLN A 45 -4.32 4.95 -7.80
CA GLN A 45 -4.95 5.17 -6.50
C GLN A 45 -5.24 3.81 -5.86
N MET A 46 -4.59 3.50 -4.73
CA MET A 46 -4.91 2.29 -3.96
C MET A 46 -5.89 2.62 -2.84
N LEU A 47 -6.94 1.81 -2.72
CA LEU A 47 -7.90 1.81 -1.63
C LEU A 47 -7.69 0.52 -0.82
N PHE A 48 -7.45 0.65 0.48
CA PHE A 48 -7.24 -0.49 1.37
C PHE A 48 -8.50 -0.74 2.20
N LEU A 49 -8.85 -2.02 2.39
CA LEU A 49 -9.92 -2.38 3.32
C LEU A 49 -9.41 -2.23 4.76
N GLU A 50 -10.23 -1.61 5.60
CA GLU A 50 -9.97 -1.46 7.04
C GLU A 50 -10.30 -2.76 7.79
N GLY A 51 -9.66 -3.85 7.40
CA GLY A 51 -9.83 -5.12 8.09
C GLY A 51 -8.92 -6.22 7.60
N ALA A 52 -8.89 -7.24 8.43
CA ALA A 52 -8.10 -8.46 8.33
C ALA A 52 -9.05 -9.62 8.01
N ILE A 53 -8.71 -10.42 7.00
CA ILE A 53 -9.43 -11.63 6.63
C ILE A 53 -8.65 -12.82 7.19
N ASN A 54 -9.26 -13.55 8.13
CA ASN A 54 -8.66 -14.74 8.71
C ASN A 54 -9.38 -15.99 8.21
N GLU A 55 -8.62 -17.04 7.93
CA GLU A 55 -9.18 -18.37 7.66
C GLU A 55 -9.48 -19.07 8.97
N ASN A 56 -10.68 -19.64 9.10
CA ASN A 56 -11.06 -20.46 10.23
C ASN A 56 -10.68 -21.93 9.99
N SER A 57 -10.60 -22.70 11.08
CA SER A 57 -10.27 -24.13 11.06
C SER A 57 -11.28 -25.00 10.28
N TRP A 58 -12.44 -24.46 9.92
CA TRP A 58 -13.50 -25.13 9.16
C TRP A 58 -13.53 -24.72 7.67
N GLY A 59 -12.52 -23.98 7.19
CA GLY A 59 -12.40 -23.57 5.78
C GLY A 59 -13.20 -22.32 5.37
N GLY A 60 -13.84 -21.64 6.32
CA GLY A 60 -14.49 -20.35 6.10
C GLY A 60 -13.56 -19.16 6.35
N THR A 61 -13.92 -17.98 5.83
CA THR A 61 -13.18 -16.73 6.06
C THR A 61 -13.97 -15.80 6.98
N THR A 62 -13.28 -15.16 7.93
CA THR A 62 -13.86 -14.17 8.85
C THR A 62 -13.20 -12.82 8.64
N PHE A 63 -13.99 -11.80 8.33
CA PHE A 63 -13.51 -10.42 8.24
C PHE A 63 -13.56 -9.74 9.61
N THR A 64 -12.39 -9.39 10.13
CA THR A 64 -12.26 -8.60 11.37
C THR A 64 -11.99 -7.16 10.99
N ARG A 65 -12.95 -6.29 11.27
CA ARG A 65 -12.79 -4.85 11.07
C ARG A 65 -11.75 -4.31 12.05
N ILE A 66 -10.76 -3.57 11.54
CA ILE A 66 -9.82 -2.82 12.38
C ILE A 66 -10.26 -1.36 12.46
N LYS A 67 -9.80 -0.66 13.50
CA LYS A 67 -10.02 0.79 13.61
C LYS A 67 -9.44 1.47 12.37
N ALA A 68 -10.25 2.34 11.76
CA ALA A 68 -9.86 3.18 10.65
C ALA A 68 -8.51 3.86 10.90
N GLN A 69 -7.66 3.88 9.88
CA GLN A 69 -6.41 4.61 9.96
C GLN A 69 -6.73 6.11 9.92
N SER A 70 -6.19 6.87 10.87
CA SER A 70 -6.28 8.31 10.81
C SER A 70 -5.34 8.86 9.72
N HIS A 71 -5.58 10.09 9.28
CA HIS A 71 -4.66 10.77 8.36
C HIS A 71 -3.23 10.82 8.94
N GLY A 72 -3.09 11.01 10.26
CA GLY A 72 -1.79 11.01 10.94
C GLY A 72 -1.07 9.65 10.83
N ASP A 73 -1.79 8.54 11.03
CA ASP A 73 -1.22 7.18 10.89
C ASP A 73 -0.70 6.94 9.46
N MET A 74 -1.43 7.42 8.44
CA MET A 74 -1.03 7.28 7.04
C MET A 74 0.19 8.14 6.69
N VAL A 75 0.25 9.36 7.23
CA VAL A 75 1.39 10.27 7.06
C VAL A 75 2.63 9.68 7.71
N GLU A 76 2.53 9.19 8.94
CA GLU A 76 3.63 8.51 9.64
C GLU A 76 4.10 7.27 8.89
N LEU A 77 3.18 6.46 8.37
CA LEU A 77 3.51 5.29 7.58
C LEU A 77 4.23 5.68 6.27
N ALA A 78 3.81 6.76 5.61
CA ALA A 78 4.48 7.28 4.42
C ALA A 78 5.91 7.75 4.74
N HIS A 79 6.09 8.50 5.84
CA HIS A 79 7.41 8.93 6.30
C HIS A 79 8.32 7.74 6.68
N THR A 80 7.78 6.75 7.38
CA THR A 80 8.55 5.56 7.80
C THR A 80 9.03 4.74 6.60
N ASN A 81 8.21 4.64 5.54
CA ASN A 81 8.58 3.91 4.33
C ASN A 81 9.37 4.75 3.32
N CYS A 82 9.49 6.05 3.56
CA CYS A 82 10.21 7.00 2.70
C CYS A 82 11.63 6.56 2.31
N PRO A 83 12.48 6.06 3.24
CA PRO A 83 13.84 5.65 2.89
C PRO A 83 13.85 4.44 1.94
N ILE A 84 12.89 3.52 2.09
CA ILE A 84 12.72 2.35 1.23
C ILE A 84 12.35 2.80 -0.19
N PHE A 85 11.37 3.69 -0.32
CA PHE A 85 10.99 4.25 -1.63
C PHE A 85 12.16 4.97 -2.31
N ARG A 86 12.92 5.76 -1.55
CA ARG A 86 14.11 6.46 -2.06
C ARG A 86 15.17 5.48 -2.56
N LYS A 87 15.44 4.39 -1.82
CA LYS A 87 16.41 3.36 -2.20
C LYS A 87 16.00 2.62 -3.49
N ILE A 88 14.71 2.31 -3.64
CA ILE A 88 14.16 1.70 -4.85
C ILE A 88 14.25 2.66 -6.03
N TRP A 89 13.90 3.93 -5.83
CA TRP A 89 13.99 4.95 -6.87
C TRP A 89 15.43 5.09 -7.39
N PHE A 90 16.43 5.22 -6.50
CA PHE A 90 17.84 5.24 -6.92
C PHE A 90 18.26 3.96 -7.65
N GLY A 91 17.79 2.80 -7.20
CA GLY A 91 18.01 1.54 -7.88
C GLY A 91 17.48 1.56 -9.32
N ALA A 92 16.23 1.98 -9.50
CA ALA A 92 15.57 2.05 -10.79
C ALA A 92 16.16 3.14 -11.71
N ALA A 93 16.54 4.30 -11.15
CA ALA A 93 17.20 5.38 -11.87
C ALA A 93 18.55 4.94 -12.45
N ARG A 94 19.33 4.15 -11.70
CA ARG A 94 20.58 3.54 -12.22
C ARG A 94 20.35 2.60 -13.41
N HIS A 95 19.14 2.06 -13.58
CA HIS A 95 18.75 1.22 -14.70
C HIS A 95 17.97 1.97 -15.79
N GLY A 96 18.04 3.32 -15.80
CA GLY A 96 17.42 4.15 -16.83
C GLY A 96 15.90 4.14 -16.81
N LYS A 97 15.25 3.73 -15.70
CA LYS A 97 13.80 3.76 -15.57
C LYS A 97 13.35 5.20 -15.29
N GLN A 98 12.41 5.69 -16.09
CA GLN A 98 11.80 6.99 -15.90
C GLN A 98 10.72 6.88 -14.82
N LEU A 99 11.09 7.17 -13.58
CA LEU A 99 10.19 7.26 -12.43
C LEU A 99 10.16 8.70 -11.95
N SER A 100 8.97 9.19 -11.58
CA SER A 100 8.85 10.44 -10.86
C SER A 100 9.63 10.36 -9.54
N GLU A 101 10.24 11.48 -9.15
CA GLU A 101 10.91 11.60 -7.87
C GLU A 101 9.90 11.33 -6.74
N PRO A 102 10.24 10.52 -5.73
CA PRO A 102 9.33 10.23 -4.64
C PRO A 102 8.98 11.54 -3.91
N ALA A 103 7.69 11.83 -3.77
CA ALA A 103 7.15 13.01 -3.09
C ALA A 103 7.31 12.87 -1.56
N CYS A 104 8.56 12.78 -1.13
CA CYS A 104 8.97 12.41 0.21
C CYS A 104 9.96 13.49 0.64
N ARG A 105 9.43 14.58 1.19
CA ARG A 105 10.22 15.69 1.74
C ARG A 105 10.59 15.40 3.19
#